data_AF-A0A3N5MFL6-F1
#
_entry.id   AF-A0A3N5MFL6-F1
#
_cell.length_a   1.000
_cell.length_b   1.000
_cell.length_c   1.000
_cell.angle_alpha   90.00
_cell.angle_beta   90.00
_cell.angle_gamma   90.00
#
_symmetry.space_group_name_H-M   'P 1'
#
loop_
_entity.id
_entity.type
_entity.pdbx_description
1 polymer ?
#
loop_
_entity_poly.entity_id
_entity_poly.type
_entity_poly.pdbx_seq_one_letter_code
_entity_poly.pdbx_strand_id
1 'polypeptide(L)' 'MNRAERTYVHESKKSANVESLMEGIILQSIEDLWLDGEEDDCINFFRGEGFGICADIAGMNLHDQARLLNFANRIIDL' A
#
# COMPACT_ATOMS: atom_id res chain seq x y z
N MET A 1 -23.07 -41.99 12.80
CA MET A 1 -22.60 -41.05 11.76
C MET A 1 -23.62 -39.92 11.67
N ASN A 2 -23.24 -38.69 12.04
CA ASN A 2 -24.13 -37.53 11.94
C ASN A 2 -23.50 -36.44 11.07
N ARG A 3 -24.34 -35.97 10.16
CA ARG A 3 -24.12 -35.11 9.00
C ARG A 3 -24.09 -33.64 9.42
N ALA A 4 -22.93 -33.18 9.90
CA ALA A 4 -22.69 -31.75 10.13
C ALA A 4 -21.19 -31.46 10.03
N GLU A 5 -20.60 -31.72 8.87
CA GLU A 5 -19.36 -31.08 8.45
C GLU A 5 -19.67 -29.58 8.31
N ARG A 6 -19.54 -28.87 9.43
CA ARG A 6 -19.51 -27.41 9.46
C ARG A 6 -18.29 -27.00 8.67
N THR A 7 -18.51 -26.57 7.43
CA THR A 7 -17.52 -25.94 6.57
C THR A 7 -16.93 -24.76 7.33
N TYR A 8 -15.71 -24.93 7.84
CA TYR A 8 -14.93 -23.82 8.37
C TYR A 8 -14.56 -22.94 7.19
N VAL A 9 -15.35 -21.90 6.95
CA VAL A 9 -14.92 -20.80 6.10
C VAL A 9 -13.80 -20.11 6.86
N HIS A 10 -12.56 -20.44 6.51
CA HIS A 10 -11.39 -19.75 7.01
C HIS A 10 -11.38 -18.38 6.32
N GLU A 11 -12.17 -17.44 6.84
CA GLU A 11 -11.95 -16.02 6.54
C GLU A 11 -10.52 -15.72 7.02
N SER A 12 -9.59 -15.71 6.06
CA SER A 12 -8.23 -15.25 6.27
C SER A 12 -8.31 -13.82 6.76
N LYS A 13 -8.23 -13.64 8.08
CA LYS A 13 -8.00 -12.35 8.72
C LYS A 13 -6.70 -11.84 8.09
N LYS A 14 -6.77 -10.94 7.10
CA LYS A 14 -5.59 -10.22 6.60
C LYS A 14 -4.86 -9.75 7.85
N SER A 15 -3.59 -10.13 8.01
CA SER A 15 -2.90 -9.87 9.27
C SER A 15 -2.76 -8.36 9.38
N ALA A 16 -3.43 -7.72 10.35
CA ALA A 16 -3.39 -6.27 10.55
C ALA A 16 -1.95 -5.71 10.52
N ASN A 17 -0.98 -6.53 10.93
CA ASN A 17 0.45 -6.22 10.88
C ASN A 17 0.99 -5.98 9.46
N VAL A 18 0.47 -6.67 8.45
CA VAL A 18 0.88 -6.50 7.04
C VAL A 18 0.24 -5.26 6.44
N GLU A 19 -1.04 -4.97 6.75
CA GLU A 19 -1.70 -3.75 6.30
C GLU A 19 -0.96 -2.52 6.83
N SER A 20 -0.70 -2.47 8.15
CA SER A 20 0.06 -1.38 8.78
C SER A 20 1.52 -1.30 8.28
N LEU A 21 2.14 -2.42 7.92
CA LEU A 21 3.46 -2.40 7.30
C LEU A 21 3.42 -1.72 5.92
N MET A 22 2.41 -2.03 5.10
CA MET A 22 2.28 -1.41 3.78
C MET A 22 1.94 0.08 3.88
N GLU A 23 1.09 0.48 4.84
CA GLU A 23 0.89 1.89 5.17
C GLU A 23 2.21 2.57 5.55
N GLY A 24 3.01 1.92 6.40
CA GLY A 24 4.33 2.40 6.80
C GLY A 24 5.29 2.58 5.62
N ILE A 25 5.34 1.63 4.70
CA ILE A 25 6.16 1.73 3.48
C ILE A 25 5.71 2.91 2.63
N ILE A 26 4.39 3.07 2.41
CA ILE A 26 3.86 4.20 1.62
C ILE A 26 4.24 5.54 2.27
N LEU A 27 4.09 5.66 3.59
CA LEU A 27 4.42 6.88 4.32
C LEU A 27 5.92 7.19 4.29
N GLN A 28 6.77 6.17 4.47
CA GLN A 28 8.22 6.31 4.37
C GLN A 28 8.63 6.78 2.98
N SER A 29 8.13 6.15 1.92
CA SER A 29 8.45 6.56 0.54
C SER A 29 7.97 7.98 0.23
N ILE A 30 6.90 8.46 0.87
CA ILE A 30 6.50 9.87 0.76
C ILE A 30 7.49 10.79 1.47
N GLU A 31 7.93 10.43 2.68
CA GLU A 31 8.95 11.19 3.43
C GLU A 31 10.26 11.31 2.66
N ASP A 32 10.70 10.20 2.08
CA ASP A 32 11.96 10.08 1.34
C ASP A 32 11.95 10.92 0.04
N LEU A 33 10.78 11.21 -0.55
CA LEU A 33 10.66 12.12 -1.71
C LEU A 33 11.07 13.58 -1.38
N TRP A 34 11.15 13.96 -0.11
CA TRP A 34 11.63 15.29 0.30
C TRP A 34 13.08 15.30 0.79
N LEU A 35 13.77 14.16 0.79
CA LEU A 35 15.15 14.05 1.23
C LEU A 35 16.08 13.99 0.00
N ASP A 36 16.99 14.96 -0.11
CA ASP A 36 17.96 15.02 -1.21
C ASP A 36 18.76 13.70 -1.30
N GLY A 37 18.68 13.02 -2.44
CA GLY A 37 19.55 11.88 -2.78
C GLY A 37 18.97 10.47 -2.61
N GLU A 38 17.72 10.32 -2.14
CA GLU A 38 17.00 9.03 -2.07
C GLU A 38 15.75 8.98 -3.00
N GLU A 39 15.65 9.95 -3.91
CA GLU A 39 14.48 10.19 -4.74
C GLU A 39 14.24 9.09 -5.78
N ASP A 40 15.29 8.52 -6.38
CA ASP A 40 15.15 7.60 -7.53
C ASP A 40 14.33 6.35 -7.18
N ASP A 41 14.61 5.72 -6.04
CA ASP A 41 13.90 4.52 -5.60
C ASP A 41 12.45 4.83 -5.23
N CYS A 42 12.19 6.00 -4.64
CA CYS A 42 10.86 6.45 -4.28
C CYS A 42 10.03 6.84 -5.51
N ILE A 43 10.64 7.49 -6.49
CA ILE A 43 10.03 7.79 -7.79
C ILE A 43 9.66 6.48 -8.49
N ASN A 44 10.57 5.50 -8.50
CA ASN A 44 10.30 4.17 -9.07
C ASN A 44 9.17 3.45 -8.33
N PHE A 45 9.06 3.59 -7.00
CA PHE A 45 7.97 3.05 -6.21
C PHE A 45 6.60 3.63 -6.61
N PHE A 46 6.49 4.96 -6.72
CA PHE A 46 5.22 5.63 -7.06
C PHE A 46 4.84 5.53 -8.53
N ARG A 47 5.81 5.56 -9.45
CA ARG A 47 5.57 5.43 -10.90
C ARG A 47 5.42 3.98 -11.36
N GLY A 48 5.93 3.03 -10.58
CA GLY A 48 5.83 1.59 -10.84
C GLY A 48 4.59 0.95 -10.21
N GLU A 49 4.66 -0.37 -10.05
CA GLU A 49 3.58 -1.16 -9.44
C GLU A 49 3.63 -1.18 -7.90
N GLY A 50 4.74 -0.73 -7.30
CA GLY A 50 5.01 -0.83 -5.86
C GLY A 50 3.95 -0.14 -5.02
N PHE A 51 3.61 1.11 -5.37
CA PHE A 51 2.55 1.86 -4.71
C PHE A 51 1.20 1.15 -4.78
N GLY A 52 0.79 0.71 -5.98
CA GLY A 52 -0.51 0.06 -6.18
C GLY A 52 -0.65 -1.23 -5.37
N ILE A 53 0.41 -2.04 -5.33
CA ILE A 53 0.44 -3.28 -4.53
C ILE A 53 0.34 -2.97 -3.03
N CYS A 54 1.15 -2.03 -2.52
CA CYS A 54 1.12 -1.66 -1.11
C CYS A 54 -0.25 -1.07 -0.72
N ALA A 55 -0.83 -0.23 -1.58
CA ALA A 55 -2.09 0.43 -1.31
C ALA A 55 -3.28 -0.54 -1.29
N ASP A 56 -3.30 -1.55 -2.18
CA ASP A 56 -4.31 -2.61 -2.16
C ASP A 56 -4.20 -3.48 -0.90
N ILE A 57 -2.97 -3.82 -0.50
CA ILE A 57 -2.74 -4.60 0.72
C ILE A 57 -3.10 -3.78 1.96
N ALA A 58 -2.77 -2.49 2.00
CA ALA A 58 -3.16 -1.53 3.05
C ALA A 58 -4.68 -1.27 3.10
N GLY A 59 -5.46 -1.78 2.14
CA GLY A 59 -6.91 -1.60 2.11
C GLY A 59 -7.36 -0.21 1.67
N MET A 60 -6.50 0.55 0.98
CA MET A 60 -6.86 1.85 0.43
C MET A 60 -7.88 1.71 -0.71
N ASN A 61 -8.93 2.51 -0.69
CA ASN A 61 -9.84 2.60 -1.83
C ASN A 61 -9.20 3.37 -3.00
N LEU A 62 -9.73 3.19 -4.22
CA LEU A 62 -9.18 3.80 -5.44
C LEU A 62 -9.14 5.34 -5.40
N HIS A 63 -10.09 5.98 -4.70
CA HIS A 63 -10.13 7.43 -4.58
C HIS A 63 -8.93 7.94 -3.76
N ASP A 64 -8.65 7.30 -2.62
CA ASP A 64 -7.54 7.66 -1.74
C ASP A 64 -6.19 7.31 -2.38
N GLN A 65 -6.12 6.21 -3.13
CA GLN A 65 -4.95 5.88 -3.94
C GLN A 65 -4.65 6.97 -4.97
N ALA A 66 -5.64 7.36 -5.77
CA ALA A 66 -5.48 8.39 -6.79
C ALA A 66 -5.11 9.75 -6.17
N ARG A 67 -5.72 10.09 -5.02
CA ARG A 67 -5.40 11.32 -4.30
C ARG A 67 -3.95 11.36 -3.83
N LEU A 68 -3.46 10.26 -3.25
CA LEU A 68 -2.09 10.17 -2.75
C LEU A 68 -1.08 10.15 -3.89
N LEU A 69 -1.35 9.40 -4.95
CA LEU A 69 -0.49 9.37 -6.13
C LEU A 69 -0.37 10.74 -6.80
N ASN A 70 -1.48 11.47 -6.91
CA ASN A 70 -1.46 12.85 -7.41
C ASN A 70 -0.65 13.78 -6.51
N PHE A 71 -0.67 13.56 -5.20
CA PHE A 71 0.17 14.32 -4.26
C PHE A 71 1.66 13.98 -4.46
N ALA A 72 2.02 12.70 -4.55
CA ALA A 72 3.39 12.27 -4.81
C ALA A 72 3.92 12.82 -6.14
N ASN A 73 3.13 12.75 -7.22
CA ASN A 73 3.51 13.29 -8.53
C ASN A 73 3.77 14.80 -8.48
N ARG A 74 3.02 15.54 -7.66
CA ARG A 74 3.27 16.98 -7.46
C ARG A 74 4.59 17.26 -6.74
N ILE A 75 5.17 16.30 -6.02
CA ILE A 75 6.50 16.45 -5.40
C ILE A 75 7.56 16.07 -6.42
N ILE A 76 7.37 14.94 -7.12
CA ILE A 76 8.31 14.39 -8.10
C ILE A 76 8.51 15.32 -9.30
N ASP A 77 7.45 15.99 -9.75
CA ASP A 77 7.50 16.84 -10.95
C ASP A 77 7.81 18.33 -10.63
N LEU A 78 8.18 18.67 -9.39
CA LEU A 78 8.63 20.02 -8.98
C LEU A 78 10.09 20.28 -9.37
#